data_AF-A0A4Q3HNS0-F1
#
_entry.id   AF-A0A4Q3HNS0-F1
#
_cell.length_a   1.000
_cell.length_b   1.000
_cell.length_c   1.000
_cell.angle_alpha   90.00
_cell.angle_beta   90.00
_cell.angle_gamma   90.00
#
_symmetry.space_group_name_H-M   'P 1'
#
loop_
_entity.id
_entity.type
_entity.pdbx_description
1 polymer ?
#
loop_
_entity_poly.entity_id
_entity_poly.type
_entity_poly.pdbx_seq_one_letter_code
_entity_poly.pdbx_strand_id
1 'polypeptide(L)'
;MGKVTGFMEIDRQVGKYQPASDRIRHFREFTIPMSDAEVTKQAARCMDCGIPYCHGPTGCPVHNQIPDWNDLVYNNKWEEAIRNLHSTNNFPEFTGRVCPAPCEEACTLNLEDAPVAIKTVEQAIADKAYELGYIVPQPATVKSGRKVAVIGSGPAGMAAAQQLSR
;
A
#
# COMPACT_ATOMS: atom_id res chain seq x y z
N MET A 1 -7.03 1.32 -16.30
CA MET A 1 -6.15 0.80 -15.25
C MET A 1 -4.73 0.71 -15.80
N GLY A 2 -3.78 1.47 -15.24
CA GLY A 2 -2.38 1.44 -15.65
C GLY A 2 -2.14 1.74 -17.15
N LYS A 3 -0.94 1.42 -17.64
CA LYS A 3 -0.65 1.41 -19.08
C LYS A 3 -0.83 -0.02 -19.58
N VAL A 4 -1.67 -0.23 -20.61
CA VAL A 4 -1.99 -1.58 -21.15
C VAL A 4 -0.73 -2.40 -21.45
N THR A 5 0.33 -1.77 -21.95
CA THR A 5 1.60 -2.41 -22.29
C THR A 5 2.71 -2.14 -21.27
N GLY A 6 2.38 -1.52 -20.12
CA GLY A 6 3.37 -1.04 -19.15
C GLY A 6 4.26 -2.15 -18.61
N PHE A 7 3.73 -3.34 -18.38
CA PHE A 7 4.49 -4.51 -17.94
C PHE A 7 5.53 -5.00 -18.96
N MET A 8 5.33 -4.73 -20.26
CA MET A 8 6.28 -5.11 -21.32
C MET A 8 7.40 -4.10 -21.54
N GLU A 9 7.18 -2.83 -21.14
CA GLU A 9 8.06 -1.71 -21.48
C GLU A 9 8.87 -1.19 -20.29
N ILE A 10 8.42 -1.43 -19.06
CA ILE A 10 8.97 -0.85 -17.85
C ILE A 10 9.53 -1.97 -17.01
N ASP A 11 10.83 -2.01 -16.72
CA ASP A 11 11.41 -3.00 -15.82
C ASP A 11 10.92 -2.83 -14.37
N ARG A 12 10.77 -3.94 -13.64
CA ARG A 12 10.41 -3.92 -12.23
C ARG A 12 11.53 -3.29 -11.41
N GLN A 13 11.17 -2.32 -10.59
CA GLN A 13 12.07 -1.72 -9.60
C GLN A 13 11.39 -1.68 -8.24
N VAL A 14 12.22 -1.78 -7.20
CA VAL A 14 11.81 -1.68 -5.81
C VAL A 14 12.69 -0.68 -5.07
N GLY A 15 12.22 -0.23 -3.90
CA GLY A 15 13.01 0.62 -3.01
C GLY A 15 14.39 0.04 -2.74
N LYS A 16 15.40 0.91 -2.68
CA LYS A 16 16.79 0.52 -2.41
C LYS A 16 17.06 0.54 -0.91
N TYR A 17 18.20 0.02 -0.50
CA TYR A 17 18.69 0.14 0.86
C TYR A 17 19.98 0.96 0.89
N GLN A 18 20.20 1.65 2.00
CA GLN A 18 21.52 2.22 2.30
C GLN A 18 22.59 1.12 2.34
N PRO A 19 23.86 1.45 2.03
CA PRO A 19 24.97 0.51 2.14
C PRO A 19 25.03 -0.14 3.53
N ALA A 20 25.43 -1.41 3.56
CA ALA A 20 25.52 -2.18 4.80
C ALA A 20 26.43 -1.49 5.83
N SER A 21 27.54 -0.88 5.38
CA SER A 21 28.49 -0.14 6.22
C SER A 21 27.86 1.03 6.99
N ASP A 22 26.82 1.63 6.42
CA ASP A 22 26.21 2.84 6.94
C ASP A 22 25.07 2.47 7.91
N ARG A 23 24.23 1.51 7.51
CA ARG A 23 23.06 1.10 8.30
C ARG A 23 23.37 0.28 9.55
N ILE A 24 24.58 -0.26 9.71
CA ILE A 24 25.01 -0.92 10.98
C ILE A 24 25.37 0.09 12.09
N ARG A 25 25.44 1.39 11.76
CA ARG A 25 25.86 2.44 12.69
C ARG A 25 24.68 3.15 13.36
N HIS A 26 23.44 2.80 13.01
CA HIS A 26 22.24 3.44 13.56
C HIS A 26 21.00 2.53 13.50
N PHE A 27 19.97 2.91 14.25
CA PHE A 27 18.65 2.24 14.24
C PHE A 27 17.58 3.00 13.43
N ARG A 28 17.97 4.05 12.69
CA ARG A 28 17.06 4.76 11.78
C ARG A 28 16.68 3.90 10.59
N GLU A 29 15.54 4.22 9.97
CA GLU A 29 15.11 3.63 8.71
C GLU A 29 16.22 3.76 7.63
N PHE A 30 16.50 2.65 6.95
CA PHE A 30 17.59 2.53 5.98
C PHE A 30 17.07 2.22 4.56
N THR A 31 15.76 2.10 4.39
CA THR A 31 15.10 2.03 3.09
C THR A 31 15.20 3.39 2.43
N ILE A 32 15.44 3.37 1.12
CA ILE A 32 15.50 4.55 0.28
C ILE A 32 14.24 4.51 -0.58
N PRO A 33 13.29 5.44 -0.37
CA PRO A 33 12.05 5.47 -1.14
C PRO A 33 12.34 5.75 -2.61
N MET A 34 11.49 5.21 -3.49
CA MET A 34 11.51 5.56 -4.90
C MET A 34 10.93 6.96 -5.09
N SER A 35 11.36 7.66 -6.15
CA SER A 35 10.75 8.93 -6.51
C SER A 35 9.32 8.70 -7.04
N ASP A 36 8.45 9.70 -6.90
CA ASP A 36 7.07 9.65 -7.40
C ASP A 36 6.98 9.20 -8.86
N ALA A 37 7.87 9.72 -9.72
CA ALA A 37 7.91 9.35 -11.13
C ALA A 37 8.21 7.86 -11.34
N GLU A 38 9.12 7.29 -10.55
CA GLU A 38 9.42 5.86 -10.61
C GLU A 38 8.29 5.02 -10.01
N VAL A 39 7.65 5.47 -8.93
CA VAL A 39 6.47 4.80 -8.36
C VAL A 39 5.32 4.77 -9.38
N THR A 40 5.05 5.89 -10.05
CA THR A 40 4.05 5.98 -11.12
C THR A 40 4.35 5.02 -12.27
N LYS A 41 5.63 4.83 -12.64
CA LYS A 41 6.03 3.81 -13.63
C LYS A 41 5.77 2.39 -13.12
N GLN A 42 6.07 2.09 -11.86
CA GLN A 42 5.82 0.76 -11.29
C GLN A 42 4.32 0.45 -11.18
N ALA A 43 3.49 1.43 -10.82
CA ALA A 43 2.05 1.29 -10.83
C ALA A 43 1.50 1.03 -12.25
N ALA A 44 2.13 1.59 -13.28
CA ALA A 44 1.78 1.39 -14.68
C ALA A 44 2.01 -0.05 -15.19
N ARG A 45 2.80 -0.88 -14.49
CA ARG A 45 2.98 -2.31 -14.81
C ARG A 45 1.72 -3.16 -14.51
N CYS A 46 0.69 -2.62 -13.84
CA CYS A 46 -0.54 -3.36 -13.58
C CYS A 46 -1.25 -3.74 -14.91
N MET A 47 -1.60 -5.01 -15.07
CA MET A 47 -2.19 -5.55 -16.30
C MET A 47 -3.71 -5.39 -16.44
N ASP A 48 -4.39 -4.79 -15.45
CA ASP A 48 -5.87 -4.73 -15.42
C ASP A 48 -6.52 -6.12 -15.54
N CYS A 49 -6.05 -7.09 -14.74
CA CYS A 49 -6.53 -8.46 -14.81
C CYS A 49 -8.03 -8.54 -14.53
N GLY A 50 -8.81 -9.15 -15.42
CA GLY A 50 -10.26 -9.33 -15.22
C GLY A 50 -10.62 -10.09 -13.94
N ILE A 51 -9.75 -11.02 -13.50
CA ILE A 51 -9.78 -11.62 -12.16
C ILE A 51 -8.43 -11.32 -11.49
N PRO A 52 -8.34 -10.29 -10.63
CA PRO A 52 -7.05 -9.87 -10.09
C PRO A 52 -6.67 -10.68 -8.85
N TYR A 53 -5.92 -11.77 -9.03
CA TYR A 53 -5.48 -12.66 -7.93
C TYR A 53 -4.67 -12.00 -6.81
N CYS A 54 -4.16 -10.79 -7.05
CA CYS A 54 -3.44 -10.00 -6.06
C CYS A 54 -4.34 -9.53 -4.90
N HIS A 55 -5.66 -9.41 -5.10
CA HIS A 55 -6.61 -9.06 -4.04
C HIS A 55 -7.33 -10.29 -3.45
N GLY A 56 -7.99 -10.11 -2.31
CA GLY A 56 -8.85 -11.14 -1.72
C GLY A 56 -8.09 -12.34 -1.12
N PRO A 57 -8.74 -13.52 -1.01
CA PRO A 57 -8.23 -14.64 -0.21
C PRO A 57 -6.93 -15.25 -0.75
N THR A 58 -6.56 -14.95 -2.00
CA THR A 58 -5.36 -15.48 -2.66
C THR A 58 -4.12 -14.60 -2.46
N GLY A 59 -4.29 -13.28 -2.45
CA GLY A 59 -3.15 -12.35 -2.47
C GLY A 59 -3.08 -11.41 -1.27
N CYS A 60 -4.18 -10.74 -0.91
CA CYS A 60 -4.16 -9.71 0.13
C CYS A 60 -5.15 -10.05 1.25
N PRO A 61 -4.68 -10.40 2.47
CA PRO A 61 -5.55 -10.78 3.58
C PRO A 61 -6.56 -9.70 4.03
N VAL A 62 -6.29 -8.42 3.73
CA VAL A 62 -7.19 -7.30 4.01
C VAL A 62 -8.02 -6.88 2.79
N HIS A 63 -7.96 -7.66 1.71
CA HIS A 63 -8.75 -7.47 0.49
C HIS A 63 -8.53 -6.08 -0.15
N ASN A 64 -7.30 -5.56 -0.11
CA ASN A 64 -6.96 -4.29 -0.75
C ASN A 64 -7.37 -4.27 -2.22
N GLN A 65 -7.91 -3.14 -2.66
CA GLN A 65 -8.28 -2.86 -4.05
C GLN A 65 -7.05 -2.45 -4.88
N ILE A 66 -6.06 -3.35 -4.94
CA ILE A 66 -4.74 -3.12 -5.53
C ILE A 66 -4.77 -2.54 -6.95
N PRO A 67 -5.59 -3.07 -7.86
CA PRO A 67 -5.61 -2.55 -9.23
C PRO A 67 -6.14 -1.10 -9.29
N ASP A 68 -7.09 -0.75 -8.42
CA ASP A 68 -7.72 0.58 -8.38
C ASP A 68 -6.74 1.65 -7.91
N TRP A 69 -6.07 1.45 -6.77
CA TRP A 69 -5.10 2.46 -6.30
C TRP A 69 -3.83 2.51 -7.16
N ASN A 70 -3.46 1.44 -7.87
CA ASN A 70 -2.39 1.50 -8.87
C ASN A 70 -2.78 2.42 -10.02
N ASP A 71 -4.01 2.32 -10.52
CA ASP A 71 -4.50 3.24 -11.56
C ASP A 71 -4.56 4.68 -11.07
N LEU A 72 -5.00 4.92 -9.84
CA LEU A 72 -5.01 6.25 -9.26
C LEU A 72 -3.60 6.84 -9.16
N VAL A 73 -2.61 6.06 -8.73
CA VAL A 73 -1.20 6.47 -8.71
C VAL A 73 -0.67 6.75 -10.12
N TYR A 74 -1.00 5.89 -11.09
CA TYR A 74 -0.62 6.09 -12.48
C TYR A 74 -1.15 7.41 -13.04
N ASN A 75 -2.38 7.78 -12.66
CA ASN A 75 -3.02 9.04 -13.04
C ASN A 75 -2.67 10.24 -12.14
N ASN A 76 -1.67 10.12 -11.26
CA ASN A 76 -1.27 11.16 -10.28
C ASN A 76 -2.37 11.59 -9.29
N LYS A 77 -3.37 10.73 -9.05
CA LYS A 77 -4.48 10.97 -8.13
C LYS A 77 -4.18 10.47 -6.72
N TRP A 78 -3.12 10.99 -6.11
CA TRP A 78 -2.57 10.51 -4.84
C TRP A 78 -3.55 10.56 -3.66
N GLU A 79 -4.37 11.62 -3.56
CA GLU A 79 -5.39 11.76 -2.50
C GLU A 79 -6.50 10.70 -2.63
N GLU A 80 -6.95 10.42 -3.86
CA GLU A 80 -7.91 9.34 -4.11
C GLU A 80 -7.29 7.97 -3.82
N ALA A 81 -6.02 7.78 -4.18
CA ALA A 81 -5.30 6.52 -3.95
C ALA A 81 -5.23 6.19 -2.45
N ILE A 82 -4.86 7.14 -1.59
CA ILE A 82 -4.83 6.90 -0.14
C ILE A 82 -6.24 6.69 0.44
N ARG A 83 -7.26 7.41 -0.04
CA ARG A 83 -8.65 7.17 0.38
C ARG A 83 -9.10 5.76 0.03
N ASN A 84 -8.79 5.29 -1.18
CA ASN A 84 -9.08 3.92 -1.61
C ASN A 84 -8.33 2.90 -0.74
N LEU A 85 -7.02 3.10 -0.52
CA LEU A 85 -6.20 2.20 0.29
C LEU A 85 -6.71 2.10 1.74
N HIS A 86 -7.08 3.23 2.37
CA HIS A 86 -7.68 3.25 3.70
C HIS A 86 -9.12 2.74 3.78
N SER A 87 -9.76 2.44 2.66
CA SER A 87 -11.09 1.80 2.68
C SER A 87 -11.03 0.36 3.18
N THR A 88 -9.87 -0.28 3.07
CA THR A 88 -9.65 -1.71 3.39
C THR A 88 -8.53 -1.91 4.40
N ASN A 89 -7.49 -1.05 4.40
CA ASN A 89 -6.36 -1.16 5.31
C ASN A 89 -6.27 0.03 6.28
N ASN A 90 -6.32 -0.25 7.59
CA ASN A 90 -6.15 0.77 8.62
C ASN A 90 -4.73 1.35 8.66
N PHE A 91 -3.71 0.56 8.29
CA PHE A 91 -2.29 0.90 8.48
C PHE A 91 -1.40 0.60 7.27
N PRO A 92 -1.65 1.22 6.10
CA PRO A 92 -0.84 1.04 4.90
C PRO A 92 0.64 1.41 5.08
N GLU A 93 0.96 2.33 5.99
CA GLU A 93 2.32 2.72 6.34
C GLU A 93 3.11 1.60 7.02
N PHE A 94 2.42 0.73 7.77
CA PHE A 94 3.04 -0.42 8.42
C PHE A 94 3.11 -1.60 7.45
N THR A 95 1.99 -1.95 6.81
CA THR A 95 1.95 -3.08 5.87
C THR A 95 2.88 -2.87 4.68
N GLY A 96 2.95 -1.65 4.13
CA GLY A 96 3.88 -1.28 3.07
C GLY A 96 5.35 -1.49 3.46
N ARG A 97 5.69 -1.51 4.75
CA ARG A 97 7.06 -1.78 5.25
C ARG A 97 7.29 -3.24 5.61
N VAL A 98 6.38 -3.85 6.38
CA VAL A 98 6.64 -5.16 7.03
C VAL A 98 5.95 -6.35 6.36
N CYS A 99 4.96 -6.12 5.50
CA CYS A 99 4.24 -7.21 4.84
C CYS A 99 5.21 -8.08 4.00
N PRO A 100 5.06 -9.42 4.00
CA PRO A 100 5.83 -10.31 3.12
C PRO A 100 5.34 -10.26 1.66
N ALA A 101 4.38 -9.39 1.33
CA ALA A 101 3.84 -9.17 -0.01
C ALA A 101 3.25 -10.42 -0.71
N PRO A 102 2.35 -11.20 -0.08
CA PRO A 102 1.68 -12.33 -0.74
C PRO A 102 0.88 -11.91 -1.97
N CYS A 103 0.48 -10.65 -2.06
CA CYS A 103 -0.19 -10.07 -3.22
C CYS A 103 0.72 -9.98 -4.45
N GLU A 104 2.03 -9.83 -4.26
CA GLU A 104 3.02 -9.87 -5.35
C GLU A 104 3.23 -11.31 -5.81
N GLU A 105 3.31 -12.26 -4.88
CA GLU A 105 3.40 -13.70 -5.21
C GLU A 105 2.17 -14.19 -6.00
N ALA A 106 0.98 -13.72 -5.61
CA ALA A 106 -0.28 -14.03 -6.29
C ALA A 106 -0.53 -13.19 -7.56
N CYS A 107 0.35 -12.27 -7.92
CA CYS A 107 0.16 -11.42 -9.10
C CYS A 107 0.18 -12.27 -10.38
N THR A 108 -0.81 -12.11 -11.27
CA THR A 108 -0.85 -12.87 -12.54
C THR A 108 0.40 -12.67 -13.39
N LEU A 109 1.02 -11.49 -13.32
CA LEU A 109 2.26 -11.21 -14.05
C LEU A 109 3.42 -12.09 -13.54
N ASN A 110 3.42 -12.48 -12.27
CA ASN A 110 4.43 -13.33 -11.62
C ASN A 110 4.57 -14.72 -12.25
N LEU A 111 3.60 -15.14 -13.08
CA LEU A 111 3.65 -16.42 -13.77
C LEU A 111 4.68 -16.43 -14.91
N GLU A 112 4.88 -15.29 -15.58
CA GLU A 112 5.69 -15.18 -16.80
C GLU A 112 6.82 -14.14 -16.69
N ASP A 113 6.67 -13.14 -15.82
CA ASP A 113 7.65 -12.07 -15.59
C ASP A 113 7.61 -11.62 -14.11
N ALA A 114 8.36 -10.58 -13.74
CA ALA A 114 8.37 -10.04 -12.40
C ALA A 114 7.03 -9.37 -12.02
N PRO A 115 6.52 -9.56 -10.79
CA PRO A 115 5.22 -9.04 -10.38
C PRO A 115 5.24 -7.50 -10.29
N VAL A 116 4.06 -6.91 -10.27
CA VAL A 116 3.93 -5.47 -9.94
C VAL A 116 4.50 -5.24 -8.53
N ALA A 117 5.26 -4.16 -8.33
CA ALA A 117 5.85 -3.80 -7.03
C ALA A 117 4.80 -3.23 -6.05
N ILE A 118 3.73 -4.00 -5.79
CA ILE A 118 2.53 -3.62 -5.04
C ILE A 118 2.88 -3.05 -3.67
N LYS A 119 3.75 -3.72 -2.90
CA LYS A 119 4.16 -3.26 -1.58
C LYS A 119 4.90 -1.93 -1.63
N THR A 120 5.72 -1.72 -2.66
CA THR A 120 6.45 -0.46 -2.86
C THR A 120 5.50 0.69 -3.17
N VAL A 121 4.49 0.45 -4.02
CA VAL A 121 3.47 1.45 -4.33
C VAL A 121 2.58 1.73 -3.11
N GLU A 122 2.17 0.71 -2.34
CA GLU A 122 1.42 0.86 -1.08
C GLU A 122 2.18 1.78 -0.10
N GLN A 123 3.47 1.51 0.13
CA GLN A 123 4.31 2.32 0.99
C GLN A 123 4.39 3.78 0.50
N ALA A 124 4.62 3.98 -0.80
CA ALA A 124 4.75 5.31 -1.39
C ALA A 124 3.44 6.13 -1.27
N ILE A 125 2.28 5.51 -1.46
CA ILE A 125 0.98 6.15 -1.25
C ILE A 125 0.86 6.63 0.20
N ALA A 126 1.18 5.78 1.18
CA ALA A 126 1.09 6.12 2.60
C ALA A 126 2.06 7.23 3.01
N ASP A 127 3.34 7.11 2.62
CA ASP A 127 4.38 8.07 2.97
C ASP A 127 4.06 9.46 2.38
N LYS A 128 3.64 9.51 1.11
CA LYS A 128 3.25 10.76 0.46
C LYS A 128 1.97 11.37 1.05
N ALA A 129 1.01 10.54 1.46
CA ALA A 129 -0.20 11.03 2.11
C ALA A 129 0.08 11.67 3.49
N TYR A 130 1.06 11.15 4.24
CA TYR A 130 1.56 11.81 5.44
C TYR A 130 2.24 13.15 5.13
N GLU A 131 3.13 13.19 4.12
CA GLU A 131 3.84 14.41 3.70
C GLU A 131 2.87 15.53 3.27
N LEU A 132 1.84 15.18 2.50
CA LEU A 132 0.83 16.12 2.00
C LEU A 132 -0.29 16.42 3.00
N GLY A 133 -0.30 15.78 4.17
CA GLY A 133 -1.31 16.01 5.21
C GLY A 133 -2.71 15.48 4.87
N TYR A 134 -2.83 14.47 4.00
CA TYR A 134 -4.12 13.85 3.65
C TYR A 134 -4.65 12.91 4.74
N ILE A 135 -3.78 12.44 5.63
CA ILE A 135 -4.16 11.56 6.74
C ILE A 135 -4.64 12.42 7.90
N VAL A 136 -5.96 12.50 8.05
CA VAL A 136 -6.63 13.25 9.12
C VAL A 136 -7.55 12.33 9.93
N PRO A 137 -7.76 12.60 11.24
CA PRO A 137 -8.73 11.87 12.04
C PRO A 137 -10.12 11.96 11.44
N GLN A 138 -10.86 10.86 11.46
CA GLN A 138 -12.26 10.79 11.01
C GLN A 138 -13.15 10.41 12.19
N PRO A 139 -13.42 11.32 13.15
CA PRO A 139 -14.29 11.02 14.28
C PRO A 139 -15.75 10.91 13.82
N ALA A 140 -16.48 9.96 14.40
CA ALA A 140 -17.92 9.80 14.14
C ALA A 140 -18.69 11.11 14.43
N THR A 141 -19.52 11.54 13.49
CA THR A 141 -20.41 12.71 13.65
C THR A 141 -21.47 12.49 14.72
N VAL A 142 -21.93 11.24 14.86
CA VAL A 142 -22.92 10.82 15.86
C VAL A 142 -22.38 9.62 16.63
N LYS A 143 -22.35 9.73 17.96
CA LYS A 143 -21.90 8.64 18.83
C LYS A 143 -23.04 7.64 19.07
N SER A 144 -22.72 6.35 19.06
CA SER A 144 -23.69 5.27 19.31
C SER A 144 -24.22 5.19 20.75
N GLY A 145 -23.60 5.91 21.70
CA GLY A 145 -23.92 5.84 23.14
C GLY A 145 -23.46 4.56 23.84
N ARG A 146 -22.91 3.59 23.09
CA ARG A 146 -22.39 2.32 23.62
C ARG A 146 -20.96 2.48 24.12
N LYS A 147 -20.56 1.63 25.07
CA LYS A 147 -19.19 1.55 25.59
C LYS A 147 -18.58 0.20 25.21
N VAL A 148 -17.38 0.24 24.64
CA VAL A 148 -16.59 -0.95 24.28
C VAL A 148 -15.19 -0.78 24.85
N ALA A 149 -14.64 -1.84 25.44
CA ALA A 149 -13.26 -1.87 25.92
C ALA A 149 -12.42 -2.73 24.98
N VAL A 150 -11.25 -2.22 24.58
CA VAL A 150 -10.25 -2.96 23.79
C VAL A 150 -9.05 -3.22 24.71
N ILE A 151 -8.73 -4.50 24.93
CA ILE A 151 -7.61 -4.91 25.78
C ILE A 151 -6.40 -5.19 24.87
N GLY A 152 -5.39 -4.32 24.96
CA GLY A 152 -4.16 -4.39 24.15
C GLY A 152 -4.12 -3.36 23.02
N SER A 153 -2.95 -2.76 22.81
CA SER A 153 -2.70 -1.66 21.86
C SER A 153 -1.85 -2.08 20.66
N GLY A 154 -1.84 -3.36 20.30
CA GLY A 154 -1.23 -3.83 19.07
C GLY A 154 -2.06 -3.49 17.82
N PRO A 155 -1.63 -3.89 16.61
CA PRO A 155 -2.34 -3.59 15.37
C PRO A 155 -3.82 -3.96 15.39
N ALA A 156 -4.16 -5.13 15.94
CA ALA A 156 -5.55 -5.58 16.07
C ALA A 156 -6.39 -4.64 16.95
N GLY A 157 -5.86 -4.24 18.12
CA GLY A 157 -6.55 -3.37 19.05
C GLY A 157 -6.72 -1.95 18.50
N MET A 158 -5.68 -1.40 17.88
CA MET A 158 -5.74 -0.07 17.27
C MET A 158 -6.68 -0.03 16.05
N ALA A 159 -6.66 -1.05 15.19
CA ALA A 159 -7.59 -1.16 14.06
C ALA A 159 -9.04 -1.24 14.55
N ALA A 160 -9.33 -2.09 15.55
CA ALA A 160 -10.65 -2.21 16.13
C ALA A 160 -11.12 -0.90 16.77
N ALA A 161 -10.27 -0.25 17.55
CA ALA A 161 -10.59 1.03 18.19
C ALA A 161 -10.86 2.15 17.16
N GLN A 162 -10.07 2.21 16.08
CA GLN A 162 -10.28 3.18 15.01
C GLN A 162 -11.61 2.94 14.29
N GLN A 163 -11.92 1.69 13.91
CA GLN A 163 -13.18 1.36 13.22
C GLN A 163 -14.42 1.61 14.10
N LEU A 164 -14.33 1.37 15.41
CA LEU A 164 -15.41 1.65 16.35
C LEU A 164 -15.63 3.15 16.61
N SER A 165 -14.61 3.98 16.37
CA SER A 165 -14.63 5.44 16.65
C SER A 165 -14.92 6.30 15.42
N ARG A 166 -14.90 5.71 14.23
CA ARG A 166 -15.12 6.37 12.93
C ARG A 166 -16.59 6.56 12.61
#